data_AF-A0A814V329-F1
#
_entry.id   AF-A0A814V329-F1
#
_cell.length_a   1.000
_cell.length_b   1.000
_cell.length_c   1.000
_cell.angle_alpha   90.00
_cell.angle_beta   90.00
_cell.angle_gamma   90.00
#
_symmetry.space_group_name_H-M   'P 1'
#
loop_
_entity.id
_entity.type
_entity.pdbx_description
1 polymer ?
#
loop_
_entity_poly.entity_id
_entity_poly.type
_entity_poly.pdbx_seq_one_letter_code
_entity_poly.pdbx_strand_id
1 'polypeptide(L)'
;MELRYLRCAVIIIFLLSFQYVYSGCPLIYQMIDKYHSYCTKKISLSSLPPTLTEIEFILKVHNQERFDVNAQQMQKMYWNVDLAEIAQRYADHCYFDHDKSIQRQAPRIPLSTGQNLAMGYKTWTLAIQGWANEKNDFVYGSDVQHGDVGHYTQMVKDTAALIGCGLAICPKGKLDPHNDWPHYVCNYVTGQLGDNKPYIPASSSESNNERLYDCHGLVCLYNGIIDLNSCQCQCESYTSGKQCEILDCSLLSNDCKYGNDKSLCTKYFNVPNECPKFCGLCSRYDEMKKYYNSLEILSNIGIQMIKSTQSILLFRNISFHIVFIQLIIVHFVLSVD
;
A
#
# COMPACT_ATOMS: atom_id res chain seq x y z
N MET A 1 10.11 47.02 -9.81
CA MET A 1 8.74 46.74 -9.35
C MET A 1 8.16 45.51 -10.06
N GLU A 2 8.42 45.33 -11.36
CA GLU A 2 7.89 44.22 -12.19
C GLU A 2 8.40 42.81 -11.84
N LEU A 3 9.66 42.63 -11.41
CA LEU A 3 10.19 41.31 -11.05
C LEU A 3 9.54 40.68 -9.80
N ARG A 4 8.94 41.47 -8.90
CA ARG A 4 8.23 40.94 -7.72
C ARG A 4 6.86 40.36 -8.12
N TYR A 5 6.17 41.00 -9.06
CA TYR A 5 4.90 40.51 -9.59
C TYR A 5 5.08 39.22 -10.40
N LEU A 6 6.17 39.10 -11.17
CA LEU A 6 6.47 37.87 -11.92
C LEU A 6 6.79 36.69 -11.00
N ARG A 7 7.54 36.91 -9.90
CA ARG A 7 7.83 35.87 -8.89
C ARG A 7 6.58 35.41 -8.13
N CYS A 8 5.74 36.35 -7.72
CA CYS A 8 4.45 36.01 -7.10
C CYS A 8 3.53 35.28 -8.09
N ALA A 9 3.47 35.70 -9.36
CA ALA A 9 2.68 35.04 -10.38
C ALA A 9 3.15 33.60 -10.63
N VAL A 10 4.46 33.33 -10.69
CA VAL A 10 4.98 31.95 -10.85
C VAL A 10 4.69 31.09 -9.64
N ILE A 11 4.86 31.60 -8.41
CA ILE A 11 4.53 30.85 -7.19
C ILE A 11 3.02 30.60 -7.09
N ILE A 12 2.19 31.58 -7.43
CA ILE A 12 0.74 31.43 -7.44
C ILE A 12 0.31 30.46 -8.54
N ILE A 13 0.89 30.51 -9.74
CA ILE A 13 0.61 29.54 -10.81
C ILE A 13 1.06 28.14 -10.40
N PHE A 14 2.19 28.00 -9.70
CA PHE A 14 2.68 26.72 -9.19
C PHE A 14 1.80 26.18 -8.05
N LEU A 15 1.35 27.04 -7.13
CA LEU A 15 0.44 26.66 -6.04
C LEU A 15 -0.98 26.37 -6.53
N LEU A 16 -1.47 27.14 -7.52
CA LEU A 16 -2.77 26.93 -8.15
C LEU A 16 -2.74 25.69 -9.05
N SER A 17 -1.65 25.42 -9.78
CA SER A 17 -1.50 24.17 -10.52
C SER A 17 -1.35 22.98 -9.58
N PHE A 18 -0.66 23.14 -8.44
CA PHE A 18 -0.61 22.11 -7.39
C PHE A 18 -2.01 21.87 -6.80
N GLN A 19 -2.74 22.90 -6.37
CA GLN A 19 -4.11 22.74 -5.85
C GLN A 19 -5.08 22.17 -6.90
N TYR A 20 -4.94 22.52 -8.18
CA TYR A 20 -5.80 22.01 -9.26
C TYR A 20 -5.48 20.55 -9.60
N VAL A 21 -4.20 20.15 -9.62
CA VAL A 21 -3.74 18.76 -9.76
C VAL A 21 -4.25 17.88 -8.62
N TYR A 22 -4.42 18.44 -7.42
CA TYR A 22 -4.90 17.71 -6.23
C TYR A 22 -6.44 17.62 -6.11
N SER A 23 -7.20 18.23 -7.01
CA SER A 23 -8.68 18.19 -6.95
C SER A 23 -9.32 16.96 -7.61
N GLY A 24 -8.52 16.16 -8.33
CA GLY A 24 -8.95 14.93 -9.02
C GLY A 24 -8.18 13.70 -8.52
N CYS A 25 -8.63 12.50 -8.91
CA CYS A 25 -7.87 11.30 -8.63
C CYS A 25 -6.50 11.37 -9.35
N PRO A 26 -5.36 11.17 -8.67
CA PRO A 26 -4.05 11.18 -9.33
C PRO A 26 -3.97 10.13 -10.44
N LEU A 27 -3.36 10.51 -11.56
CA LEU A 27 -3.24 9.66 -12.76
C LEU A 27 -2.62 8.30 -12.45
N ILE A 28 -1.68 8.25 -11.52
CA ILE A 28 -0.98 7.02 -11.11
C ILE A 28 -1.93 5.93 -10.58
N TYR A 29 -2.99 6.31 -9.88
CA TYR A 29 -4.01 5.38 -9.40
C TYR A 29 -4.99 4.99 -10.51
N GLN A 30 -5.33 5.93 -11.40
CA GLN A 30 -6.19 5.66 -12.57
C GLN A 30 -5.54 4.69 -13.56
N MET A 31 -4.21 4.72 -13.70
CA MET A 31 -3.43 3.77 -14.52
C MET A 31 -3.48 2.33 -13.99
N ILE A 32 -3.77 2.15 -12.69
CA ILE A 32 -3.92 0.82 -12.08
C ILE A 32 -5.32 0.28 -12.34
N ASP A 33 -6.34 1.07 -11.96
CA ASP A 33 -7.74 0.79 -12.23
C ASP A 33 -8.53 2.11 -12.28
N LYS A 34 -9.44 2.27 -13.24
CA LYS A 34 -10.25 3.50 -13.35
C LYS A 34 -11.20 3.72 -12.17
N TYR A 35 -11.50 2.66 -11.40
CA TYR A 35 -12.28 2.67 -10.17
C TYR A 35 -11.40 2.40 -8.94
N HIS A 36 -10.11 2.72 -9.00
CA HIS A 36 -9.21 2.57 -7.88
C HIS A 36 -9.77 3.26 -6.62
N SER A 37 -9.60 2.62 -5.47
CA SER A 37 -10.17 3.01 -4.17
C SER A 37 -9.65 4.34 -3.68
N TYR A 38 -8.44 4.71 -4.09
CA TYR A 38 -7.95 6.08 -3.90
C TYR A 38 -8.88 7.13 -4.53
N CYS A 39 -9.50 6.81 -5.66
CA CYS A 39 -10.37 7.70 -6.42
C CYS A 39 -11.81 7.76 -5.89
N THR A 40 -12.17 7.00 -4.85
CA THR A 40 -13.55 6.96 -4.37
C THR A 40 -13.98 8.29 -3.77
N LYS A 41 -15.26 8.63 -3.96
CA LYS A 41 -15.83 9.86 -3.39
C LYS A 41 -15.91 9.72 -1.86
N LYS A 42 -15.36 10.71 -1.16
CA LYS A 42 -15.48 10.86 0.30
C LYS A 42 -16.92 11.15 0.72
N ILE A 43 -17.41 10.37 1.67
CA ILE A 43 -18.74 10.47 2.29
C ILE A 43 -18.63 10.77 3.79
N SER A 44 -17.57 10.30 4.44
CA SER A 44 -17.32 10.44 5.88
C SER A 44 -17.45 11.87 6.41
N LEU A 45 -17.90 12.00 7.66
CA LEU A 45 -17.93 13.26 8.40
C LEU A 45 -16.52 13.70 8.82
N SER A 46 -15.65 12.75 9.12
CA SER A 46 -14.26 13.01 9.51
C SER A 46 -13.35 11.89 9.00
N SER A 47 -12.19 12.29 8.47
CA SER A 47 -11.08 11.39 8.17
C SER A 47 -10.13 11.44 9.36
N LEU A 48 -9.88 10.30 9.97
CA LEU A 48 -9.06 10.15 11.17
C LEU A 48 -7.95 9.13 10.91
N PRO A 49 -6.91 9.46 10.10
CA PRO A 49 -5.76 8.59 9.96
C PRO A 49 -5.20 8.19 11.34
N PRO A 50 -4.73 6.94 11.51
CA PRO A 50 -4.18 6.50 12.79
C PRO A 50 -3.02 7.41 13.24
N THR A 51 -3.00 7.75 14.52
CA THR A 51 -1.88 8.45 15.16
C THR A 51 -0.65 7.54 15.22
N LEU A 52 0.54 8.10 15.47
CA LEU A 52 1.77 7.29 15.60
C LEU A 52 1.64 6.19 16.67
N THR A 53 1.05 6.49 17.82
CA THR A 53 0.80 5.51 18.88
C THR A 53 -0.16 4.40 18.44
N GLU A 54 -1.17 4.73 17.62
CA GLU A 54 -2.08 3.73 17.07
C GLU A 54 -1.40 2.89 15.99
N ILE A 55 -0.56 3.47 15.13
CA ILE A 55 0.28 2.75 14.17
C ILE A 55 1.20 1.75 14.89
N GLU A 56 1.88 2.19 15.95
CA GLU A 56 2.72 1.33 16.78
C GLU A 56 1.92 0.19 17.41
N PHE A 57 0.72 0.48 17.92
CA PHE A 57 -0.17 -0.54 18.47
C PHE A 57 -0.62 -1.57 17.41
N ILE A 58 -1.06 -1.09 16.23
CA ILE A 58 -1.46 -1.94 15.10
C ILE A 58 -0.30 -2.89 14.76
N LEU A 59 0.89 -2.35 14.51
CA LEU A 59 2.07 -3.16 14.18
C LEU A 59 2.46 -4.11 15.30
N LYS A 60 2.34 -3.69 16.56
CA LYS A 60 2.66 -4.52 17.73
C LYS A 60 1.78 -5.76 17.78
N VAL A 61 0.46 -5.61 17.67
CA VAL A 61 -0.45 -6.78 17.73
C VAL A 61 -0.22 -7.69 16.53
N HIS A 62 -0.09 -7.15 15.32
CA HIS A 62 0.19 -7.96 14.13
C HIS A 62 1.47 -8.77 14.28
N ASN A 63 2.57 -8.13 14.69
CA ASN A 63 3.83 -8.83 14.87
C ASN A 63 3.83 -9.80 16.05
N GLN A 64 3.04 -9.55 17.11
CA GLN A 64 2.86 -10.52 18.19
C GLN A 64 2.14 -11.78 17.70
N GLU A 65 1.00 -11.64 17.02
CA GLU A 65 0.26 -12.80 16.50
C GLU A 65 1.08 -13.58 15.45
N ARG A 66 1.84 -12.87 14.60
CA ARG A 66 2.79 -13.49 13.65
C ARG A 66 3.91 -14.26 14.33
N PHE A 67 4.38 -13.78 15.48
CA PHE A 67 5.40 -14.47 16.27
C PHE A 67 4.81 -15.72 16.92
N ASP A 68 3.61 -15.62 17.48
CA ASP A 68 2.97 -16.69 18.27
C ASP A 68 2.59 -17.93 17.44
N VAL A 69 2.37 -17.79 16.12
CA VAL A 69 1.99 -18.92 15.25
C VAL A 69 3.13 -19.89 14.91
N ASN A 70 4.39 -19.54 15.23
CA ASN A 70 5.57 -20.37 14.97
C ASN A 70 5.64 -20.96 13.54
N ALA A 71 5.72 -20.08 12.55
CA ALA A 71 5.85 -20.46 11.14
C ALA A 71 7.33 -20.56 10.69
N GLN A 72 7.61 -21.40 9.68
CA GLN A 72 8.95 -21.57 9.11
C GLN A 72 9.56 -20.26 8.58
N GLN A 73 8.74 -19.42 7.94
CA GLN A 73 9.18 -18.25 7.20
C GLN A 73 8.27 -17.05 7.46
N MET A 74 8.27 -16.55 8.70
CA MET A 74 7.48 -15.36 9.06
C MET A 74 8.31 -14.09 9.07
N GLN A 75 8.02 -13.18 8.14
CA GLN A 75 8.65 -11.85 8.14
C GLN A 75 7.95 -10.91 9.14
N LYS A 76 8.71 -9.99 9.73
CA LYS A 76 8.17 -8.86 10.49
C LYS A 76 7.41 -7.90 9.56
N MET A 77 6.22 -7.51 9.98
CA MET A 77 5.34 -6.60 9.27
C MET A 77 5.73 -5.14 9.53
N TYR A 78 5.71 -4.32 8.48
CA TYR A 78 6.06 -2.91 8.48
C TYR A 78 4.93 -2.03 7.95
N TRP A 79 4.90 -0.77 8.41
CA TRP A 79 3.93 0.21 7.92
C TRP A 79 4.30 0.70 6.53
N ASN A 80 3.31 0.79 5.65
CA ASN A 80 3.45 1.37 4.31
C ASN A 80 2.48 2.54 4.13
N VAL A 81 3.04 3.68 3.76
CA VAL A 81 2.29 4.95 3.64
C VAL A 81 1.32 4.95 2.45
N ASP A 82 1.67 4.32 1.32
CA ASP A 82 0.80 4.25 0.16
C ASP A 82 -0.44 3.39 0.47
N LEU A 83 -0.24 2.23 1.12
CA LEU A 83 -1.34 1.38 1.57
C LEU A 83 -2.26 2.11 2.56
N ALA A 84 -1.68 2.91 3.47
CA ALA A 84 -2.44 3.68 4.45
C ALA A 84 -3.26 4.79 3.79
N GLU A 85 -2.69 5.47 2.80
CA GLU A 85 -3.41 6.52 2.06
C GLU A 85 -4.60 5.93 1.29
N ILE A 86 -4.40 4.79 0.61
CA ILE A 86 -5.45 4.07 -0.08
C ILE A 86 -6.53 3.58 0.91
N ALA A 87 -6.12 3.00 2.04
CA ALA A 87 -7.03 2.53 3.07
C ALA A 87 -7.86 3.68 3.66
N GLN A 88 -7.25 4.85 3.87
CA GLN A 88 -7.95 6.04 4.35
C GLN A 88 -8.98 6.54 3.34
N ARG A 89 -8.63 6.59 2.05
CA ARG A 89 -9.58 6.96 0.99
C ARG A 89 -10.77 6.00 0.92
N TYR A 90 -10.53 4.71 1.15
CA TYR A 90 -11.59 3.72 1.20
C TYR A 90 -12.44 3.84 2.47
N ALA A 91 -11.81 4.07 3.63
CA ALA A 91 -12.53 4.31 4.88
C ALA A 91 -13.49 5.51 4.74
N ASP A 92 -13.01 6.59 4.13
CA ASP A 92 -13.76 7.81 3.83
C ASP A 92 -15.00 7.57 2.95
N HIS A 93 -15.04 6.48 2.19
CA HIS A 93 -16.16 6.11 1.32
C HIS A 93 -17.36 5.57 2.11
N CYS A 94 -17.16 5.09 3.34
CA CYS A 94 -18.23 4.60 4.23
C CYS A 94 -19.10 3.49 3.63
N TYR A 95 -18.45 2.51 3.01
CA TYR A 95 -19.07 1.31 2.46
C TYR A 95 -18.40 0.07 3.07
N PHE A 96 -19.19 -0.78 3.71
CA PHE A 96 -18.69 -1.98 4.41
C PHE A 96 -18.84 -3.22 3.52
N ASP A 97 -18.02 -3.25 2.49
CA ASP A 97 -17.78 -4.40 1.62
C ASP A 97 -16.33 -4.31 1.13
N HIS A 98 -15.78 -5.40 0.62
CA HIS A 98 -14.44 -5.36 0.06
C HIS A 98 -14.47 -4.82 -1.37
N ASP A 99 -13.56 -3.89 -1.68
CA ASP A 99 -13.22 -3.53 -3.06
C ASP A 99 -12.49 -4.70 -3.77
N LYS A 100 -12.15 -4.53 -5.05
CA LYS A 100 -11.31 -5.52 -5.75
C LYS A 100 -9.85 -5.34 -5.34
N SER A 101 -9.09 -6.43 -5.28
CA SER A 101 -7.65 -6.36 -4.98
C SER A 101 -6.87 -5.38 -5.86
N ILE A 102 -7.24 -5.23 -7.13
CA ILE A 102 -6.59 -4.29 -8.06
C ILE A 102 -6.91 -2.84 -7.74
N GLN A 103 -8.08 -2.56 -7.15
CA GLN A 103 -8.53 -1.22 -6.81
C GLN A 103 -7.84 -0.67 -5.56
N ARG A 104 -7.22 -1.52 -4.75
CA ARG A 104 -6.48 -1.12 -3.54
C ARG A 104 -4.97 -1.35 -3.66
N GLN A 105 -4.45 -1.55 -4.87
CA GLN A 105 -3.04 -1.82 -5.14
C GLN A 105 -2.21 -0.54 -5.04
N ALA A 106 -1.10 -0.57 -4.29
CA ALA A 106 -0.17 0.56 -4.29
C ALA A 106 0.58 0.64 -5.64
N PRO A 107 0.78 1.85 -6.22
CA PRO A 107 1.41 2.03 -7.52
C PRO A 107 2.71 1.27 -7.74
N ARG A 108 3.64 1.29 -6.78
CA ARG A 108 4.95 0.67 -6.92
C ARG A 108 4.98 -0.80 -6.51
N ILE A 109 3.85 -1.35 -6.08
CA ILE A 109 3.74 -2.71 -5.56
C ILE A 109 2.65 -3.42 -6.36
N PRO A 110 2.95 -3.90 -7.58
CA PRO A 110 1.98 -4.51 -8.49
C PRO A 110 1.55 -5.92 -8.07
N LEU A 111 1.43 -6.16 -6.76
CA LEU A 111 0.98 -7.42 -6.17
C LEU A 111 -0.46 -7.32 -5.68
N SER A 112 -1.08 -8.47 -5.47
CA SER A 112 -2.38 -8.51 -4.81
C SER A 112 -2.31 -7.88 -3.42
N THR A 113 -3.32 -7.09 -3.10
CA THR A 113 -3.46 -6.41 -1.81
C THR A 113 -4.66 -7.02 -1.08
N GLY A 114 -4.48 -7.50 0.14
CA GLY A 114 -5.53 -7.94 1.05
C GLY A 114 -6.19 -6.78 1.77
N GLN A 115 -7.29 -7.04 2.48
CA GLN A 115 -8.00 -6.02 3.24
C GLN A 115 -8.70 -6.62 4.45
N ASN A 116 -8.60 -5.96 5.60
CA ASN A 116 -9.45 -6.20 6.75
C ASN A 116 -10.32 -4.96 6.99
N LEU A 117 -11.59 -5.19 7.31
CA LEU A 117 -12.57 -4.14 7.61
C LEU A 117 -13.09 -4.32 9.04
N ALA A 118 -13.41 -3.22 9.70
CA ALA A 118 -14.19 -3.25 10.94
C ALA A 118 -15.06 -2.01 11.04
N MET A 119 -16.18 -2.10 11.75
CA MET A 119 -17.01 -0.93 12.04
C MET A 119 -17.63 -0.98 13.44
N GLY A 120 -17.99 0.18 13.98
CA GLY A 120 -18.67 0.30 15.27
C GLY A 120 -17.79 0.14 16.51
N TYR A 121 -16.53 -0.30 16.37
CA TYR A 121 -15.56 -0.29 17.47
C TYR A 121 -15.22 1.14 17.91
N LYS A 122 -14.98 1.34 19.21
CA LYS A 122 -14.67 2.67 19.77
C LYS A 122 -13.24 3.13 19.52
N THR A 123 -12.31 2.19 19.34
CA THR A 123 -10.86 2.45 19.28
C THR A 123 -10.19 1.45 18.34
N TRP A 124 -9.02 1.84 17.80
CA TRP A 124 -8.15 0.90 17.07
C TRP A 124 -7.80 -0.33 17.90
N THR A 125 -7.58 -0.17 19.21
CA THR A 125 -7.31 -1.29 20.12
C THR A 125 -8.38 -2.36 20.06
N LEU A 126 -9.65 -1.97 20.15
CA LEU A 126 -10.75 -2.93 20.12
C LEU A 126 -10.93 -3.54 18.73
N ALA A 127 -10.77 -2.76 17.66
CA ALA A 127 -10.91 -3.26 16.29
C ALA A 127 -9.83 -4.31 15.94
N ILE A 128 -8.56 -3.99 16.20
CA ILE A 128 -7.44 -4.92 15.93
C ILE A 128 -7.51 -6.15 16.82
N GLN A 129 -7.88 -5.99 18.10
CA GLN A 129 -8.06 -7.15 18.98
C GLN A 129 -9.25 -8.02 18.55
N GLY A 130 -10.30 -7.40 18.01
CA GLY A 130 -11.43 -8.11 17.41
C GLY A 130 -10.98 -9.05 16.30
N TRP A 131 -10.17 -8.55 15.36
CA TRP A 131 -9.55 -9.38 14.31
C TRP A 131 -8.64 -10.46 14.88
N ALA A 132 -7.78 -10.13 15.85
CA ALA A 132 -6.87 -11.10 16.47
C ALA A 132 -7.62 -12.22 17.22
N ASN A 133 -8.78 -11.92 17.81
CA ASN A 133 -9.54 -12.88 18.61
C ASN A 133 -10.21 -13.98 17.78
N GLU A 134 -10.32 -13.83 16.46
CA GLU A 134 -10.77 -14.93 15.58
C GLU A 134 -9.82 -16.13 15.62
N LYS A 135 -8.61 -15.97 16.17
CA LYS A 135 -7.69 -17.09 16.45
C LYS A 135 -8.30 -18.18 17.33
N ASN A 136 -9.29 -17.84 18.15
CA ASN A 136 -9.97 -18.82 19.00
C ASN A 136 -10.83 -19.80 18.20
N ASP A 137 -11.26 -19.40 17.01
CA ASP A 137 -12.06 -20.22 16.08
C ASP A 137 -11.22 -20.76 14.91
N PHE A 138 -9.96 -20.33 14.80
CA PHE A 138 -9.04 -20.74 13.75
C PHE A 138 -8.43 -22.12 14.00
N VAL A 139 -8.57 -23.00 13.01
CA VAL A 139 -7.84 -24.27 12.92
C VAL A 139 -7.09 -24.30 11.59
N TYR A 140 -5.77 -24.48 11.65
CA TYR A 140 -4.90 -24.47 10.48
C TYR A 140 -5.34 -25.51 9.43
N GLY A 141 -5.56 -25.06 8.19
CA GLY A 141 -5.94 -25.91 7.06
C GLY A 141 -7.33 -26.53 7.14
N SER A 142 -8.17 -26.10 8.08
CA SER A 142 -9.58 -26.53 8.19
C SER A 142 -10.48 -25.80 7.18
N ASP A 143 -11.64 -26.38 6.88
CA ASP A 143 -12.67 -25.77 6.02
C ASP A 143 -13.58 -24.78 6.78
N VAL A 144 -13.14 -24.23 7.91
CA VAL A 144 -13.89 -23.17 8.64
C VAL A 144 -14.16 -22.01 7.69
N GLN A 145 -15.37 -21.45 7.75
CA GLN A 145 -15.77 -20.38 6.83
C GLN A 145 -14.83 -19.17 6.98
N HIS A 146 -14.32 -18.66 5.85
CA HIS A 146 -13.45 -17.48 5.85
C HIS A 146 -14.07 -16.24 6.49
N GLY A 147 -15.40 -16.16 6.55
CA GLY A 147 -16.10 -15.05 7.22
C GLY A 147 -15.82 -15.00 8.73
N ASP A 148 -15.46 -16.13 9.35
CA ASP A 148 -15.30 -16.23 10.80
C ASP A 148 -13.84 -16.05 11.25
N VAL A 149 -12.87 -16.33 10.37
CA VAL A 149 -11.43 -16.33 10.69
C VAL A 149 -10.56 -15.50 9.75
N GLY A 150 -11.17 -14.92 8.72
CA GLY A 150 -10.50 -14.24 7.63
C GLY A 150 -9.66 -13.05 8.08
N HIS A 151 -10.08 -12.31 9.11
CA HIS A 151 -9.29 -11.18 9.58
C HIS A 151 -8.01 -11.67 10.27
N TYR A 152 -8.10 -12.69 11.13
CA TYR A 152 -6.93 -13.27 11.78
C TYR A 152 -5.97 -13.90 10.78
N THR A 153 -6.45 -14.69 9.83
CA THR A 153 -5.59 -15.33 8.82
C THR A 153 -4.87 -14.30 7.94
N GLN A 154 -5.45 -13.12 7.69
CA GLN A 154 -4.72 -12.02 7.05
C GLN A 154 -3.58 -11.49 7.93
N MET A 155 -3.81 -11.33 9.24
CA MET A 155 -2.82 -10.79 10.18
C MET A 155 -1.57 -11.70 10.22
N VAL A 156 -1.79 -13.02 10.22
CA VAL A 156 -0.72 -14.03 10.30
C VAL A 156 -0.26 -14.56 8.94
N LYS A 157 -0.61 -13.89 7.83
CA LYS A 157 -0.18 -14.32 6.50
C LYS A 157 1.32 -14.11 6.27
N ASP A 158 2.09 -15.17 6.04
CA ASP A 158 3.56 -15.14 5.98
C ASP A 158 4.12 -14.10 4.99
N THR A 159 3.54 -14.05 3.81
CA THR A 159 3.85 -13.17 2.67
C THR A 159 3.26 -11.77 2.80
N ALA A 160 2.59 -11.44 3.93
CA ALA A 160 2.06 -10.10 4.22
C ALA A 160 3.05 -9.24 5.01
N ALA A 161 4.09 -8.70 4.35
CA ALA A 161 5.15 -7.94 5.02
C ALA A 161 4.82 -6.45 5.22
N LEU A 162 3.82 -5.92 4.51
CA LEU A 162 3.46 -4.50 4.56
C LEU A 162 1.97 -4.32 4.89
N ILE A 163 1.67 -3.36 5.75
CA ILE A 163 0.31 -2.95 6.13
C ILE A 163 0.18 -1.43 6.08
N GLY A 164 -1.00 -0.94 5.71
CA GLY A 164 -1.38 0.45 5.95
C GLY A 164 -2.87 0.58 6.20
N CYS A 165 -3.25 1.45 7.14
CA CYS A 165 -4.63 1.54 7.61
C CYS A 165 -5.17 2.97 7.61
N GLY A 166 -6.50 3.07 7.56
CA GLY A 166 -7.26 4.30 7.64
C GLY A 166 -8.53 4.15 8.48
N LEU A 167 -9.00 5.26 9.04
CA LEU A 167 -10.21 5.32 9.85
C LEU A 167 -11.05 6.53 9.46
N ALA A 168 -12.35 6.33 9.34
CA ALA A 168 -13.31 7.40 9.10
C ALA A 168 -14.51 7.31 10.04
N ILE A 169 -15.10 8.45 10.38
CA ILE A 169 -16.40 8.48 11.06
C ILE A 169 -17.49 8.62 9.99
N CYS A 170 -18.28 7.58 9.85
CA CYS A 170 -19.32 7.48 8.84
C CYS A 170 -20.65 7.98 9.38
N PRO A 171 -21.36 8.85 8.63
CA PRO A 171 -22.60 9.42 9.11
C PRO A 171 -23.68 8.34 9.28
N LYS A 172 -24.58 8.58 10.24
CA LYS A 172 -25.84 7.84 10.39
C LYS A 172 -26.50 7.57 9.04
N GLY A 173 -26.96 6.34 8.85
CA GLY A 173 -27.59 5.85 7.63
C GLY A 173 -26.61 5.34 6.58
N LYS A 174 -25.29 5.33 6.85
CA LYS A 174 -24.29 4.67 6.01
C LYS A 174 -23.95 3.28 6.51
N LEU A 175 -23.30 3.20 7.66
CA LEU A 175 -22.91 1.92 8.25
C LEU A 175 -23.88 1.47 9.35
N ASP A 176 -24.49 2.41 10.08
CA ASP A 176 -25.51 2.14 11.08
C ASP A 176 -26.72 3.06 10.89
N PRO A 177 -27.97 2.56 11.03
CA PRO A 177 -29.16 3.36 10.82
C PRO A 177 -29.39 4.46 11.85
N HIS A 178 -28.69 4.43 13.00
CA HIS A 178 -29.02 5.27 14.16
C HIS A 178 -27.89 6.18 14.64
N ASN A 179 -26.64 5.84 14.37
CA ASN A 179 -25.46 6.49 14.93
C ASN A 179 -24.40 6.76 13.85
N ASP A 180 -23.51 7.70 14.14
CA ASP A 180 -22.27 7.83 13.39
C ASP A 180 -21.31 6.71 13.83
N TRP A 181 -20.84 5.91 12.87
CA TRP A 181 -20.03 4.72 13.17
C TRP A 181 -18.61 4.86 12.64
N PRO A 182 -17.60 4.51 13.44
CA PRO A 182 -16.23 4.35 12.98
C PRO A 182 -16.14 3.24 11.93
N HIS A 183 -15.38 3.48 10.85
CA HIS A 183 -15.05 2.54 9.80
C HIS A 183 -13.53 2.40 9.71
N TYR A 184 -13.02 1.21 10.01
CA TYR A 184 -11.61 0.85 10.02
C TYR A 184 -11.29 0.04 8.78
N VAL A 185 -10.22 0.40 8.09
CA VAL A 185 -9.74 -0.30 6.89
C VAL A 185 -8.24 -0.50 7.05
N CYS A 186 -7.75 -1.73 6.87
CA CYS A 186 -6.33 -2.02 6.74
C CYS A 186 -6.08 -2.80 5.45
N ASN A 187 -5.13 -2.34 4.64
CA ASN A 187 -4.69 -3.00 3.41
C ASN A 187 -3.34 -3.68 3.64
N TYR A 188 -3.14 -4.87 3.04
CA TYR A 188 -1.97 -5.72 3.26
C TYR A 188 -1.35 -6.16 1.94
N VAL A 189 -0.03 -6.13 1.81
CA VAL A 189 0.66 -6.78 0.68
C VAL A 189 1.32 -8.06 1.22
N THR A 190 0.85 -9.28 0.91
CA THR A 190 -0.23 -9.66 -0.03
C THR A 190 -1.51 -10.22 0.61
N GLY A 191 -2.62 -10.24 -0.14
CA GLY A 191 -3.92 -10.78 0.29
C GLY A 191 -4.02 -12.30 0.35
N GLN A 192 -5.07 -12.80 1.00
CA GLN A 192 -5.33 -14.23 1.24
C GLN A 192 -5.87 -15.00 0.02
N LEU A 193 -5.74 -16.32 0.05
CA LEU A 193 -6.15 -17.22 -1.04
C LEU A 193 -7.44 -18.01 -0.74
N GLY A 194 -7.93 -17.97 0.51
CA GLY A 194 -9.11 -18.70 0.93
C GLY A 194 -8.89 -20.20 1.12
N ASP A 195 -7.73 -20.62 1.62
CA ASP A 195 -7.41 -22.03 1.91
C ASP A 195 -7.10 -22.30 3.39
N ASN A 196 -7.26 -21.28 4.24
CA ASN A 196 -6.94 -21.29 5.67
C ASN A 196 -5.51 -21.81 5.98
N LYS A 197 -4.58 -21.60 5.05
CA LYS A 197 -3.14 -21.89 5.20
C LYS A 197 -2.32 -20.60 5.04
N PRO A 198 -2.46 -19.64 5.98
CA PRO A 198 -1.82 -18.34 5.85
C PRO A 198 -0.29 -18.38 5.96
N TYR A 199 0.31 -19.47 6.43
CA TYR A 199 1.75 -19.64 6.59
C TYR A 199 2.14 -21.12 6.53
N ILE A 200 3.43 -21.44 6.41
CA ILE A 200 3.93 -22.81 6.56
C ILE A 200 4.32 -23.05 8.03
N PRO A 201 3.68 -23.98 8.78
CA PRO A 201 4.02 -24.27 10.18
C PRO A 201 5.44 -24.80 10.30
N ALA A 202 6.19 -24.37 11.33
CA ALA A 202 7.52 -24.92 11.62
C ALA A 202 7.44 -26.40 12.01
N SER A 203 8.38 -27.22 11.52
CA SER A 203 8.55 -28.57 12.02
C SER A 203 9.12 -28.54 13.45
N SER A 204 8.87 -29.58 14.25
CA SER A 204 9.36 -29.66 15.65
C SER A 204 10.89 -29.60 15.78
N SER A 205 11.63 -29.89 14.71
CA SER A 205 13.10 -29.78 14.63
C SER A 205 13.59 -28.42 14.08
N GLU A 206 12.71 -27.63 13.47
CA GLU A 206 13.00 -26.32 12.87
C GLU A 206 12.38 -25.18 13.67
N SER A 207 11.90 -25.44 14.90
CA SER A 207 11.54 -24.38 15.83
C SER A 207 12.82 -23.65 16.25
N ASN A 208 13.36 -22.85 15.34
CA ASN A 208 14.17 -21.70 15.69
C ASN A 208 13.20 -20.68 16.31
N ASN A 209 12.69 -21.05 17.48
CA ASN A 209 12.11 -20.13 18.44
C ASN A 209 13.14 -19.01 18.58
N GLU A 210 12.83 -17.81 18.08
CA GLU A 210 13.22 -16.55 18.76
C GLU A 210 12.93 -15.28 17.97
N ARG A 211 12.64 -15.30 16.65
CA ARG A 211 12.33 -14.03 15.97
C ARG A 211 11.61 -14.16 14.63
N LEU A 212 10.79 -13.15 14.36
CA LEU A 212 10.39 -12.78 13.01
C LEU A 212 11.62 -12.39 12.20
N TYR A 213 11.67 -12.79 10.93
CA TYR A 213 12.69 -12.33 10.00
C TYR A 213 12.53 -10.83 9.75
N ASP A 214 13.56 -10.05 10.07
CA ASP A 214 13.52 -8.60 9.96
C ASP A 214 14.20 -8.13 8.66
N CYS A 215 13.45 -8.18 7.55
CA CYS A 215 13.87 -7.68 6.26
C CYS A 215 13.33 -6.27 5.95
N HIS A 216 12.99 -5.48 6.98
CA HIS A 216 12.55 -4.09 6.83
C HIS A 216 11.41 -3.87 5.82
N GLY A 217 10.46 -4.80 5.77
CA GLY A 217 9.31 -4.71 4.86
C GLY A 217 9.67 -4.95 3.39
N LEU A 218 10.82 -5.56 3.10
CA LEU A 218 11.16 -6.01 1.75
C LEU A 218 10.08 -6.93 1.20
N VAL A 219 9.63 -6.64 -0.02
CA VAL A 219 8.69 -7.46 -0.79
C VAL A 219 9.26 -7.66 -2.18
N CYS A 220 9.33 -8.91 -2.62
CA CYS A 220 9.77 -9.26 -3.98
C CYS A 220 8.58 -9.23 -4.93
N LEU A 221 8.75 -8.57 -6.08
CA LEU A 221 7.71 -8.32 -7.07
C LEU A 221 7.72 -9.40 -8.16
N TYR A 222 6.60 -9.53 -8.88
CA TYR A 222 6.45 -10.36 -10.08
C TYR A 222 6.94 -11.83 -9.94
N ASN A 223 6.54 -12.51 -8.86
CA ASN A 223 6.97 -13.87 -8.46
C ASN A 223 8.43 -13.99 -7.97
N GLY A 224 9.13 -12.89 -7.73
CA GLY A 224 10.39 -12.96 -6.99
C GLY A 224 10.20 -13.64 -5.63
N ILE A 225 11.15 -14.50 -5.25
CA ILE A 225 11.13 -15.23 -3.98
C ILE A 225 12.12 -14.56 -3.04
N ILE A 226 11.70 -14.24 -1.83
CA ILE A 226 12.59 -13.70 -0.80
C ILE A 226 13.36 -14.82 -0.11
N ASP A 227 14.68 -14.69 -0.01
CA ASP A 227 15.46 -15.41 0.99
C ASP A 227 15.48 -14.57 2.27
N LEU A 228 14.74 -15.01 3.28
CA LEU A 228 14.60 -14.28 4.55
C LEU A 228 15.89 -14.28 5.39
N ASN A 229 16.84 -15.17 5.12
CA ASN A 229 18.12 -15.18 5.85
C ASN A 229 19.05 -14.07 5.36
N SER A 230 19.08 -13.85 4.04
CA SER A 230 19.90 -12.81 3.42
C SER A 230 19.13 -11.50 3.17
N CYS A 231 17.80 -11.53 3.28
CA CYS A 231 16.89 -10.46 2.90
C CYS A 231 17.13 -9.99 1.46
N GLN A 232 17.23 -10.95 0.53
CA GLN A 232 17.42 -10.70 -0.89
C GLN A 232 16.31 -11.35 -1.72
N CYS A 233 15.93 -10.68 -2.81
CA CYS A 233 15.00 -11.23 -3.78
C CYS A 233 15.74 -12.04 -4.83
N GLN A 234 15.34 -13.29 -5.00
CA GLN A 234 15.64 -14.09 -6.17
C GLN A 234 14.58 -13.77 -7.24
N CYS A 235 15.01 -13.12 -8.31
CA CYS A 235 14.14 -12.69 -9.39
C CYS A 235 13.94 -13.76 -10.46
N GLU A 236 12.76 -13.74 -11.09
CA GLU A 236 12.49 -14.51 -12.29
C GLU A 236 13.34 -14.00 -13.47
N SER A 237 13.54 -14.83 -14.50
CA SER A 237 14.40 -14.52 -15.65
C SER A 237 14.00 -13.26 -16.43
N TYR A 238 12.73 -12.86 -16.35
CA TYR A 238 12.18 -11.66 -16.98
C TYR A 238 12.16 -10.44 -16.04
N THR A 239 12.80 -10.51 -14.88
CA THR A 239 12.88 -9.41 -13.91
C THR A 239 14.27 -9.18 -13.34
N SER A 240 14.52 -7.97 -12.87
CA SER A 240 15.77 -7.60 -12.19
C SER A 240 15.55 -6.46 -11.19
N GLY A 241 16.58 -6.10 -10.43
CA GLY A 241 16.50 -5.10 -9.36
C GLY A 241 16.48 -5.74 -7.96
N LYS A 242 16.51 -4.91 -6.92
CA LYS A 242 16.60 -5.36 -5.51
C LYS A 242 15.32 -6.05 -5.05
N GLN A 243 14.19 -5.61 -5.58
CA GLN A 243 12.84 -6.12 -5.34
C GLN A 243 12.27 -6.83 -6.57
N CYS A 244 13.07 -7.10 -7.60
CA CYS A 244 12.62 -7.55 -8.91
C CYS A 244 11.71 -6.54 -9.63
N GLU A 245 11.82 -5.25 -9.30
CA GLU A 245 10.97 -4.17 -9.77
C GLU A 245 11.14 -3.80 -11.25
N ILE A 246 12.23 -4.23 -11.88
CA ILE A 246 12.51 -3.97 -13.29
C ILE A 246 11.98 -5.14 -14.11
N LEU A 247 10.98 -4.87 -14.95
CA LEU A 247 10.31 -5.86 -15.79
C LEU A 247 10.84 -5.83 -17.23
N ASP A 248 11.26 -6.98 -17.76
CA ASP A 248 11.59 -7.17 -19.17
C ASP A 248 10.45 -7.88 -19.91
N CYS A 249 9.60 -7.06 -20.54
CA CYS A 249 8.43 -7.52 -21.28
C CYS A 249 8.74 -8.22 -22.60
N SER A 250 9.99 -8.18 -23.08
CA SER A 250 10.41 -8.91 -24.28
C SER A 250 10.53 -10.42 -24.02
N LEU A 251 10.81 -10.80 -22.78
CA LEU A 251 10.97 -12.20 -22.34
C LEU A 251 9.66 -12.88 -21.94
N LEU A 252 8.58 -12.12 -21.79
CA LEU A 252 7.27 -12.62 -21.38
C LEU A 252 6.41 -13.11 -22.56
N SER A 253 5.79 -14.28 -22.38
CA SER A 253 4.80 -14.83 -23.31
C SER A 253 3.44 -14.13 -23.18
N ASN A 254 2.70 -14.06 -24.29
CA ASN A 254 1.29 -13.67 -24.28
C ASN A 254 0.38 -14.83 -23.81
N ASP A 255 0.88 -16.06 -23.88
CA ASP A 255 0.11 -17.24 -23.51
C ASP A 255 0.02 -17.35 -21.98
N CYS A 256 -1.18 -17.66 -21.49
CA CYS A 256 -1.42 -17.93 -20.08
C CYS A 256 -1.92 -19.35 -19.90
N LYS A 257 -1.35 -20.08 -18.93
CA LYS A 257 -1.74 -21.47 -18.65
C LYS A 257 -3.21 -21.63 -18.22
N TYR A 258 -3.87 -20.52 -17.84
CA TYR A 258 -5.27 -20.47 -17.46
C TYR A 258 -6.23 -20.22 -18.64
N GLY A 259 -5.71 -20.20 -19.87
CA GLY A 259 -6.48 -19.95 -21.09
C GLY A 259 -6.59 -18.46 -21.44
N ASN A 260 -7.64 -18.11 -22.20
CA ASN A 260 -7.76 -16.79 -22.84
C ASN A 260 -8.75 -15.83 -22.16
N ASP A 261 -9.37 -16.22 -21.04
CA ASP A 261 -10.32 -15.37 -20.32
C ASP A 261 -9.59 -14.32 -19.47
N LYS A 262 -9.60 -13.06 -19.94
CA LYS A 262 -8.97 -11.94 -19.22
C LYS A 262 -9.66 -11.60 -17.90
N SER A 263 -10.89 -12.07 -17.65
CA SER A 263 -11.56 -11.83 -16.37
C SER A 263 -10.78 -12.42 -15.19
N LEU A 264 -10.02 -13.48 -15.45
CA LEU A 264 -9.18 -14.19 -14.47
C LEU A 264 -8.12 -13.29 -13.84
N CYS A 265 -7.59 -12.32 -14.58
CA CYS A 265 -6.63 -11.32 -14.08
C CYS A 265 -7.19 -10.48 -12.93
N THR A 266 -8.51 -10.30 -12.87
CA THR A 266 -9.19 -9.56 -11.79
C THR A 266 -9.83 -10.47 -10.75
N LYS A 267 -10.12 -11.72 -11.12
CA LYS A 267 -10.78 -12.70 -10.26
C LYS A 267 -9.80 -13.40 -9.33
N TYR A 268 -8.62 -13.78 -9.85
CA TYR A 268 -7.65 -14.57 -9.11
C TYR A 268 -6.36 -13.78 -8.93
N PHE A 269 -5.94 -13.66 -7.67
CA PHE A 269 -4.83 -12.82 -7.25
C PHE A 269 -3.47 -13.24 -7.85
N ASN A 270 -3.29 -14.54 -8.15
CA ASN A 270 -2.05 -15.10 -8.67
C ASN A 270 -1.87 -14.89 -10.17
N VAL A 271 -2.98 -14.80 -10.92
CA VAL A 271 -2.95 -14.77 -12.40
C VAL A 271 -2.16 -13.57 -12.95
N PRO A 272 -2.26 -12.34 -12.41
CA PRO A 272 -1.41 -11.23 -12.84
C PRO A 272 0.09 -11.44 -12.60
N ASN A 273 0.46 -12.22 -11.58
CA ASN A 273 1.88 -12.50 -11.32
C ASN A 273 2.38 -13.62 -12.24
N GLU A 274 1.59 -14.67 -12.45
CA GLU A 274 1.96 -15.83 -13.26
C GLU A 274 1.82 -15.60 -14.77
N CYS A 275 0.92 -14.69 -15.18
CA CYS A 275 0.69 -14.31 -16.57
C CYS A 275 0.73 -12.77 -16.74
N PRO A 276 1.88 -12.10 -16.49
CA PRO A 276 1.95 -10.64 -16.43
C PRO A 276 1.50 -9.95 -17.71
N LYS A 277 2.00 -10.41 -18.84
CA LYS A 277 1.73 -9.80 -20.15
C LYS A 277 0.29 -10.02 -20.59
N PHE A 278 -0.26 -11.22 -20.35
CA PHE A 278 -1.68 -11.53 -20.56
C PHE A 278 -2.60 -10.58 -19.79
N CYS A 279 -2.24 -10.25 -18.55
CA CYS A 279 -2.97 -9.31 -17.69
C CYS A 279 -2.65 -7.83 -17.94
N GLY A 280 -1.93 -7.50 -19.01
CA GLY A 280 -1.65 -6.11 -19.40
C GLY A 280 -0.61 -5.41 -18.51
N LEU A 281 0.12 -6.16 -17.68
CA LEU A 281 1.09 -5.60 -16.74
C LEU A 281 2.22 -4.85 -17.43
N CYS A 282 2.63 -5.31 -18.62
CA CYS A 282 3.66 -4.67 -19.44
C CYS A 282 3.28 -3.27 -19.90
N SER A 283 2.09 -3.11 -20.49
CA SER A 283 1.62 -1.80 -20.94
C SER A 283 1.52 -0.82 -19.78
N ARG A 284 1.00 -1.28 -18.65
CA ARG A 284 0.92 -0.49 -17.42
C ARG A 284 2.30 -0.11 -16.89
N TYR A 285 3.24 -1.06 -16.85
CA TYR A 285 4.61 -0.82 -16.41
C TYR A 285 5.30 0.26 -17.25
N ASP A 286 5.17 0.20 -18.58
CA ASP A 286 5.74 1.21 -19.49
C ASP A 286 5.15 2.60 -19.27
N GLU A 287 3.83 2.70 -19.05
CA GLU A 287 3.15 3.95 -18.73
C GLU A 287 3.61 4.53 -17.39
N MET A 288 3.69 3.69 -16.36
CA MET A 288 4.15 4.09 -15.03
C MET A 288 5.62 4.53 -15.06
N LYS A 289 6.47 3.84 -15.81
CA LYS A 289 7.87 4.22 -16.02
C LYS A 289 7.98 5.61 -16.66
N LYS A 290 7.17 5.90 -17.69
CA LYS A 290 7.11 7.24 -18.29
C LYS A 290 6.64 8.30 -17.29
N TYR A 291 5.65 7.97 -16.47
CA TYR A 291 5.13 8.87 -15.43
C TYR A 291 6.22 9.23 -14.41
N TYR A 292 6.92 8.23 -13.85
CA TYR A 292 7.97 8.46 -12.87
C TYR A 292 9.21 9.17 -13.45
N ASN A 293 9.63 8.82 -14.66
CA ASN A 293 10.71 9.55 -15.34
C ASN A 293 10.36 11.03 -15.54
N SER A 294 9.09 11.33 -15.86
CA SER A 294 8.63 12.72 -15.98
C SER A 294 8.67 13.45 -14.64
N LEU A 295 8.26 12.79 -13.55
CA LEU A 295 8.34 13.36 -12.20
C LEU A 295 9.80 13.62 -11.77
N GLU A 296 10.72 12.72 -12.09
CA GLU A 296 12.14 12.89 -11.78
C GLU A 296 12.74 14.10 -12.51
N ILE A 297 12.43 14.25 -13.81
CA ILE A 297 12.82 15.43 -14.59
C ILE A 297 12.28 16.71 -13.96
N LEU A 298 11.00 16.73 -13.58
CA LEU A 298 10.37 17.89 -12.92
C LEU A 298 11.01 18.20 -11.56
N SER A 299 11.32 17.17 -10.77
CA SER A 299 12.04 17.31 -9.49
C SER A 299 13.41 17.92 -9.71
N ASN A 300 14.19 17.42 -10.67
CA ASN A 300 15.52 17.92 -11.02
C ASN A 300 15.49 19.37 -11.52
N ILE A 301 14.51 19.73 -12.36
CA ILE A 301 14.29 21.12 -12.79
C ILE A 301 13.92 22.00 -11.58
N GLY A 302 13.05 21.53 -10.70
CA GLY A 302 12.69 22.21 -9.46
C GLY A 302 13.91 22.49 -8.58
N ILE A 303 14.75 21.48 -8.36
CA ILE A 303 16.01 21.59 -7.62
C ILE A 303 16.95 22.58 -8.30
N GLN A 304 17.08 22.55 -9.62
CA GLN A 304 17.92 23.49 -10.37
C GLN A 304 17.41 24.93 -10.26
N MET A 305 16.09 25.14 -10.29
CA MET A 305 15.48 26.45 -10.05
C MET A 305 15.67 26.93 -8.60
N ILE A 306 15.63 26.04 -7.62
CA ILE A 306 15.92 26.38 -6.21
C ILE A 306 17.39 26.78 -6.06
N LYS A 307 18.33 26.02 -6.65
CA LYS A 307 19.76 26.34 -6.62
C LYS A 307 20.06 27.68 -7.31
N SER A 308 19.43 27.96 -8.45
CA SER A 308 19.63 29.23 -9.16
C SER A 308 19.00 30.43 -8.44
N THR A 309 17.88 30.22 -7.73
CA THR A 309 17.27 31.27 -6.89
C THR A 309 17.99 31.48 -5.56
N GLN A 310 18.59 30.44 -4.95
CA GLN A 310 19.49 30.58 -3.80
C GLN A 310 20.74 31.40 -4.14
N SER A 311 21.31 31.23 -5.34
CA SER A 311 22.40 32.09 -5.84
C SER A 311 21.98 33.56 -6.01
N ILE A 312 20.68 33.82 -6.18
CA ILE A 312 20.11 35.18 -6.32
C ILE A 312 19.65 35.75 -4.97
N LEU A 313 19.47 34.92 -3.93
CA LEU A 313 18.84 35.27 -2.65
C LEU A 313 19.77 35.16 -1.43
N LEU A 314 21.04 35.54 -1.58
CA LEU A 314 21.94 35.87 -0.45
C LEU A 314 21.45 37.05 0.43
N PHE A 315 20.20 37.50 0.30
CA PHE A 315 19.56 38.50 1.15
C PHE A 315 18.36 37.93 1.92
N ARG A 316 18.62 37.56 3.18
CA ARG A 316 17.76 37.48 4.38
C ARG A 316 16.23 37.47 4.15
N ASN A 317 15.56 36.32 4.36
CA ASN A 317 14.24 36.29 5.04
C ASN A 317 13.76 34.88 5.44
N ILE A 318 13.13 34.80 6.63
CA ILE A 318 12.75 33.59 7.39
C ILE A 318 11.60 32.79 6.75
N SER A 319 10.78 33.40 5.88
CA SER A 319 9.63 32.74 5.23
C SER A 319 10.01 31.62 4.25
N PHE A 320 11.28 31.54 3.83
CA PHE A 320 11.77 30.46 2.97
C PHE A 320 11.89 29.11 3.69
N HIS A 321 12.00 29.09 5.02
CA HIS A 321 12.16 27.83 5.76
C HIS A 321 10.92 26.92 5.67
N ILE A 322 9.71 27.47 5.58
CA ILE A 322 8.47 26.66 5.52
C ILE A 322 8.34 25.95 4.18
N VAL A 323 8.67 26.63 3.08
CA VAL A 323 8.69 26.05 1.72
C VAL A 323 9.84 25.04 1.58
N PHE A 324 10.98 25.31 2.23
CA PHE A 324 12.12 24.41 2.28
C PHE A 324 11.79 23.12 3.04
N ILE A 325 11.05 23.19 4.14
CA ILE A 325 10.61 22.01 4.91
C ILE A 325 9.62 21.16 4.10
N GLN A 326 8.66 21.77 3.38
CA GLN A 326 7.70 21.01 2.55
C GLN A 326 8.36 20.33 1.35
N LEU A 327 9.41 20.92 0.77
CA LEU A 327 10.19 20.29 -0.30
C LEU A 327 11.18 19.23 0.20
N ILE A 328 11.72 19.39 1.42
CA ILE A 328 12.49 18.33 2.08
C ILE A 328 11.60 17.12 2.36
N ILE A 329 10.32 17.31 2.71
CA ILE A 329 9.38 16.18 2.89
C ILE A 329 9.19 15.42 1.56
N VAL A 330 9.05 16.12 0.44
CA VAL A 330 9.00 15.48 -0.90
C VAL A 330 10.32 14.77 -1.22
N HIS A 331 11.46 15.35 -0.85
CA HIS A 331 12.77 14.70 -1.04
C HIS A 331 12.95 13.48 -0.13
N PHE A 332 12.49 13.52 1.13
CA PHE A 332 12.55 12.40 2.07
C PHE A 332 11.62 11.25 1.64
N VAL A 333 10.45 11.56 1.06
CA VAL A 333 9.52 10.55 0.51
C VAL A 333 10.07 9.91 -0.78
N LEU A 334 10.91 10.62 -1.53
CA LEU A 334 11.51 10.13 -2.78
C LEU A 334 12.92 9.55 -2.63
N SER A 335 13.51 9.57 -1.43
CA SER A 335 14.91 9.17 -1.19
C SER A 335 15.07 8.08 -0.12
N VAL A 336 13.99 7.35 0.21
CA VAL A 336 14.12 6.07 0.94
C VAL A 336 14.35 4.97 -0.09
N ASP A 337 15.62 4.66 -0.34
CA ASP A 337 16.13 3.43 -0.99
C ASP A 337 16.15 2.22 -0.03
#